data_AF-A0A1J8QUR2-F1
#
_entry.id   AF-A0A1J8QUR2-F1
#
_cell.length_a   1.000
_cell.length_b   1.000
_cell.length_c   1.000
_cell.angle_alpha   90.00
_cell.angle_beta   90.00
_cell.angle_gamma   90.00
#
_symmetry.space_group_name_H-M   'P 1'
#
loop_
_entity.id
_entity.type
_entity.pdbx_description
1 polymer ?
#
loop_
_entity_poly.entity_id
_entity_poly.type
_entity_poly.pdbx_seq_one_letter_code
_entity_poly.pdbx_strand_id
1 'polypeptide(L)'
;MVKYCGYLVGEDWLLQRGMAELGIKPPETREDEIGTILLASSNARLVAGVYTYTSFRRVKTSKGKIFWCIAFASDDACHSKGLPTSRPPEAKYKRLQELLQKTGPPRWFQSC
;
A
#
# COMPACT_ATOMS: atom_id res chain seq x y z
N MET A 1 2.79 -9.91 -17.32
CA MET A 1 1.81 -9.48 -16.29
C MET A 1 2.59 -9.06 -15.07
N VAL A 2 2.57 -7.77 -14.74
CA VAL A 2 3.39 -7.20 -13.65
C VAL A 2 2.90 -7.70 -12.30
N LYS A 3 3.82 -7.99 -11.40
CA LYS A 3 3.57 -8.30 -10.00
C LYS A 3 4.25 -7.28 -9.10
N TYR A 4 3.60 -6.98 -7.99
CA TYR A 4 4.12 -6.11 -6.94
C TYR A 4 4.31 -6.90 -5.64
N CYS A 5 5.44 -6.72 -4.99
CA CYS A 5 5.71 -7.27 -3.66
C CYS A 5 5.38 -6.21 -2.60
N GLY A 6 4.43 -6.48 -1.72
CA GLY A 6 4.01 -5.50 -0.73
C GLY A 6 3.05 -6.03 0.33
N TYR A 7 2.50 -5.09 1.10
CA TYR A 7 1.43 -5.36 2.06
C TYR A 7 0.09 -4.90 1.52
N LEU A 8 -0.91 -5.77 1.61
CA LEU A 8 -2.28 -5.40 1.33
C LEU A 8 -2.83 -4.53 2.45
N VAL A 9 -3.49 -3.45 2.07
CA VAL A 9 -4.13 -2.50 2.97
C VAL A 9 -5.63 -2.47 2.66
N GLY A 10 -6.45 -2.56 3.70
CA GLY A 10 -7.91 -2.49 3.56
C GLY A 10 -8.38 -1.06 3.34
N GLU A 11 -9.43 -0.88 2.54
CA GLU A 11 -10.05 0.44 2.35
C GLU A 11 -10.59 0.99 3.67
N ASP A 12 -11.32 0.19 4.45
CA ASP A 12 -11.86 0.60 5.76
C ASP A 12 -10.78 1.12 6.71
N TRP A 13 -9.63 0.44 6.76
CA TRP A 13 -8.50 0.87 7.58
C TRP A 13 -7.95 2.23 7.14
N LEU A 14 -7.85 2.46 5.82
CA LEU A 14 -7.39 3.72 5.26
C LEU A 14 -8.40 4.85 5.47
N LEU A 15 -9.69 4.57 5.32
CA LEU A 15 -10.77 5.52 5.56
C LEU A 15 -10.82 5.91 7.04
N GLN A 16 -10.81 4.93 7.95
CA GLN A 16 -10.75 5.16 9.40
C GLN A 16 -9.53 5.99 9.79
N ARG A 17 -8.36 5.67 9.24
CA ARG A 17 -7.13 6.46 9.47
C ARG A 17 -7.27 7.89 8.94
N GLY A 18 -7.82 8.07 7.75
CA GLY A 18 -8.05 9.39 7.16
C GLY A 18 -8.95 10.27 8.03
N MET A 19 -10.03 9.69 8.58
CA MET A 19 -10.93 10.42 9.47
C MET A 19 -10.30 10.68 10.85
N ALA A 20 -9.67 9.68 11.45
CA ALA A 20 -9.15 9.76 12.82
C ALA A 20 -7.83 10.54 12.94
N GLU A 21 -6.89 10.33 12.02
CA GLU A 21 -5.55 10.93 12.11
C GLU A 21 -5.41 12.20 11.27
N LEU A 22 -6.15 12.33 10.17
CA LEU A 22 -6.07 13.50 9.28
C LEU A 22 -7.26 14.45 9.42
N GLY A 23 -8.26 14.11 10.25
CA GLY A 23 -9.45 14.95 10.45
C GLY A 23 -10.30 15.13 9.20
N ILE A 24 -10.18 14.22 8.23
CA ILE A 24 -10.97 14.25 7.00
C ILE A 24 -12.42 13.92 7.36
N LYS A 25 -13.37 14.68 6.80
CA LYS A 25 -14.80 14.39 6.99
C LYS A 25 -15.15 13.03 6.38
N PRO A 26 -16.17 12.31 6.89
CA PRO A 26 -16.66 11.11 6.25
C PRO A 26 -16.96 11.37 4.76
N PRO A 27 -16.41 10.56 3.84
CA PRO A 27 -16.63 10.76 2.40
C PRO A 27 -18.08 10.45 2.04
N GLU A 28 -18.66 11.24 1.14
CA GLU A 28 -20.04 11.07 0.66
C GLU A 28 -20.08 10.40 -0.71
N THR A 29 -18.98 10.48 -1.48
CA THR A 29 -18.85 9.89 -2.80
C THR A 29 -17.67 8.93 -2.89
N ARG A 30 -17.70 8.05 -3.91
CA ARG A 30 -16.57 7.16 -4.19
C ARG A 30 -15.30 7.92 -4.56
N GLU A 31 -15.42 9.10 -5.15
CA GLU A 31 -14.27 9.95 -5.47
C GLU A 31 -13.62 10.49 -4.18
N ASP A 32 -14.43 10.91 -3.22
CA ASP A 32 -13.96 11.34 -1.90
C ASP A 32 -13.30 10.19 -1.14
N GLU A 33 -13.87 8.98 -1.22
CA GLU A 33 -13.26 7.78 -0.64
C GLU A 33 -11.88 7.51 -1.24
N ILE A 34 -11.74 7.57 -2.56
CA ILE A 34 -10.45 7.37 -3.24
C ILE A 34 -9.47 8.46 -2.82
N GLY A 35 -9.89 9.73 -2.78
CA GLY A 35 -9.05 10.84 -2.30
C GLY A 35 -8.56 10.61 -0.87
N THR A 36 -9.46 10.21 0.02
CA THR A 36 -9.16 9.89 1.43
C THR A 36 -8.18 8.71 1.53
N ILE A 37 -8.41 7.64 0.77
CA ILE A 37 -7.54 6.46 0.69
C ILE A 37 -6.12 6.85 0.24
N LEU A 38 -6.00 7.70 -0.79
CA LEU A 38 -4.69 8.14 -1.30
C LEU A 38 -3.95 8.99 -0.28
N LEU A 39 -4.63 9.91 0.40
CA LEU A 39 -4.05 10.75 1.45
C LEU A 39 -3.63 9.92 2.67
N ALA A 40 -4.52 9.05 3.17
CA ALA A 40 -4.24 8.16 4.29
C ALA A 40 -3.08 7.20 3.98
N SER A 41 -3.00 6.68 2.75
CA SER A 41 -1.89 5.83 2.32
C SER A 41 -0.56 6.58 2.29
N SER A 42 -0.59 7.85 1.88
CA SER A 42 0.60 8.70 1.83
C SER A 42 1.09 9.02 3.24
N ASN A 43 0.18 9.40 4.14
CA ASN A 43 0.49 9.59 5.56
C ASN A 43 1.04 8.31 6.20
N ALA A 44 0.39 7.15 6.04
CA ALA A 44 0.86 5.89 6.61
C ALA A 44 2.29 5.54 6.15
N ARG A 45 2.58 5.76 4.87
CA ARG A 45 3.93 5.56 4.31
C ARG A 45 4.94 6.57 4.84
N LEU A 46 4.55 7.82 5.08
CA LEU A 46 5.41 8.85 5.69
C LEU A 46 5.72 8.50 7.15
N VAL A 47 4.71 8.18 7.96
CA VAL A 47 4.85 7.77 9.36
C VAL A 47 5.73 6.53 9.50
N ALA A 48 5.56 5.56 8.62
CA ALA A 48 6.40 4.36 8.60
C ALA A 48 7.81 4.58 8.02
N GLY A 49 8.11 5.76 7.45
CA GLY A 49 9.42 6.08 6.85
C GLY A 49 9.70 5.34 5.54
N VAL A 50 8.65 4.96 4.79
CA VAL A 50 8.75 4.17 3.54
C VAL A 50 8.28 4.94 2.31
N TYR A 51 7.85 6.19 2.46
CA TYR A 51 7.20 6.98 1.41
C TYR A 51 7.99 7.10 0.10
N THR A 52 9.29 7.36 0.17
CA THR A 52 10.13 7.69 -1.00
C THR A 52 10.52 6.49 -1.86
N TYR A 53 10.38 5.27 -1.35
CA TYR A 53 10.81 4.03 -2.03
C TYR A 53 9.72 2.96 -2.07
N THR A 54 8.46 3.37 -1.90
CA THR A 54 7.29 2.50 -2.07
C THR A 54 6.29 3.12 -3.03
N SER A 55 5.57 2.27 -3.75
CA SER A 55 4.43 2.68 -4.58
C SER A 55 3.12 2.25 -3.93
N PHE A 56 2.05 2.99 -4.20
CA PHE A 56 0.71 2.59 -3.82
C PHE A 56 -0.07 2.15 -5.08
N ARG A 57 -0.50 0.89 -5.12
CA ARG A 57 -1.07 0.26 -6.32
C ARG A 57 -2.29 -0.58 -5.98
N ARG A 58 -3.20 -0.73 -6.94
CA ARG A 58 -4.23 -1.78 -6.89
C ARG A 58 -3.64 -3.09 -7.41
N VAL A 59 -3.89 -4.18 -6.68
CA VAL A 59 -3.40 -5.52 -7.01
C VAL A 59 -4.50 -6.55 -6.88
N LYS A 60 -4.38 -7.65 -7.63
CA LYS A 60 -5.27 -8.79 -7.64
C LYS A 60 -4.63 -9.95 -6.86
N THR A 61 -5.40 -10.50 -5.92
CA THR A 61 -5.05 -11.72 -5.18
C THR A 61 -5.22 -12.96 -6.07
N SER A 62 -4.65 -14.09 -5.67
CA SER A 62 -4.86 -15.38 -6.36
C SER A 62 -6.33 -15.80 -6.44
N LYS A 63 -7.16 -15.32 -5.51
CA LYS A 63 -8.62 -15.52 -5.49
C LYS A 63 -9.39 -14.51 -6.34
N GLY A 64 -8.69 -13.64 -7.08
CA GLY A 64 -9.28 -12.66 -7.97
C GLY A 64 -9.79 -11.37 -7.33
N LYS A 65 -9.69 -11.23 -6.00
CA LYS A 65 -10.10 -10.01 -5.27
C LYS A 65 -9.09 -8.89 -5.46
N ILE A 66 -9.57 -7.65 -5.60
CA ILE A 66 -8.78 -6.43 -5.76
C ILE A 66 -8.54 -5.79 -4.40
N PHE A 67 -7.30 -5.37 -4.14
CA PHE A 67 -6.89 -4.68 -2.92
C PHE A 67 -5.92 -3.55 -3.24
N TRP A 68 -5.81 -2.60 -2.31
CA TRP A 68 -4.69 -1.67 -2.28
C TRP A 68 -3.44 -2.33 -1.71
N CYS A 69 -2.29 -1.95 -2.24
CA CYS A 69 -0.99 -2.49 -1.88
C CYS A 69 0.04 -1.37 -1.76
N ILE A 70 0.76 -1.35 -0.62
CA ILE A 70 2.00 -0.60 -0.48
C ILE A 70 3.13 -1.52 -0.95
N ALA A 71 3.61 -1.27 -2.16
CA ALA A 71 4.57 -2.10 -2.87
C ALA A 71 6.01 -1.60 -2.67
N PHE A 72 6.89 -2.52 -2.31
CA PHE A 72 8.34 -2.30 -2.16
C PHE A 72 9.15 -2.82 -3.33
N ALA A 73 8.61 -3.75 -4.12
CA ALA A 73 9.30 -4.34 -5.26
C ALA A 73 8.31 -4.63 -6.40
N SER A 74 8.81 -4.76 -7.62
CA SER A 74 8.06 -5.10 -8.82
C SER A 74 8.87 -6.03 -9.71
N ASP A 75 8.26 -7.04 -10.31
CA ASP A 75 8.96 -7.97 -11.22
C ASP A 75 9.16 -7.41 -12.64
N ASP A 76 8.62 -6.22 -12.91
CA ASP A 76 8.76 -5.49 -14.17
C ASP A 76 9.56 -4.19 -13.96
N ALA A 77 10.75 -4.12 -14.57
CA ALA A 77 11.68 -2.99 -14.52
C ALA A 77 11.14 -1.72 -15.24
N CYS A 78 10.27 -1.87 -16.24
CA CYS A 78 9.71 -0.76 -17.02
C CYS A 78 8.50 -0.13 -16.31
N HIS A 79 7.67 -0.94 -15.63
CA HIS A 79 6.54 -0.46 -14.83
C HIS A 79 6.96 0.01 -13.42
N SER A 80 8.12 -0.42 -12.93
CA SER A 80 8.68 -0.05 -11.64
C SER A 80 9.45 1.26 -11.70
N LYS A 81 8.78 2.41 -11.77
CA LYS A 81 9.48 3.68 -11.49
C LYS A 81 10.07 3.64 -10.07
N GLY A 82 11.34 3.27 -9.95
CA GLY A 82 12.10 3.28 -8.70
C GLY A 82 11.87 2.11 -7.73
N LEU A 83 11.17 1.02 -8.11
CA LEU A 83 11.08 -0.17 -7.25
C LEU A 83 12.13 -1.22 -7.65
N PRO A 84 12.82 -1.86 -6.69
CA PRO A 84 13.68 -3.01 -6.96
C PRO A 84 12.87 -4.22 -7.45
N THR A 85 13.56 -5.20 -8.04
CA THR A 85 12.97 -6.49 -8.46
C THR A 85 12.96 -7.55 -7.36
N SER A 86 13.73 -7.33 -6.30
CA SER A 86 13.81 -8.22 -5.15
C SER A 86 13.04 -7.68 -3.95
N ARG A 87 12.54 -8.59 -3.10
CA ARG A 87 11.98 -8.22 -1.80
C ARG A 87 13.01 -7.41 -0.98
N PRO A 88 12.63 -6.28 -0.35
CA PRO A 88 13.54 -5.55 0.52
C PRO A 88 13.92 -6.36 1.79
N PRO A 89 15.03 -6.02 2.47
CA PRO A 89 15.36 -6.55 3.79
C PRO A 89 14.34 -6.08 4.85
N GLU A 90 14.19 -6.84 5.94
CA GLU A 90 13.19 -6.62 6.99
C GLU A 90 13.20 -5.21 7.58
N ALA A 91 14.40 -4.67 7.85
CA ALA A 91 14.56 -3.33 8.40
C ALA A 91 13.85 -2.24 7.58
N LYS A 92 13.70 -2.40 6.26
CA LYS A 92 13.02 -1.42 5.39
C LYS A 92 11.50 -1.44 5.50
N TYR A 93 10.90 -2.54 5.96
CA TYR A 93 9.44 -2.67 6.01
C TYR A 93 8.89 -2.90 7.41
N LYS A 94 9.74 -3.14 8.42
CA LYS A 94 9.34 -3.47 9.79
C LYS A 94 8.38 -2.44 10.40
N ARG A 95 8.68 -1.15 10.28
CA ARG A 95 7.78 -0.09 10.79
C ARG A 95 6.40 -0.10 10.13
N LEU A 96 6.36 -0.31 8.82
CA LEU A 96 5.07 -0.41 8.10
C LEU A 96 4.33 -1.69 8.50
N GLN A 97 5.04 -2.80 8.67
CA GLN A 97 4.45 -4.06 9.12
C GLN A 97 3.81 -3.92 10.49
N GLU A 98 4.50 -3.28 11.45
CA GLU A 98 4.02 -2.98 12.80
C GLU A 98 2.78 -2.06 12.73
N LEU A 99 2.86 -0.97 11.95
CA LEU A 99 1.75 -0.03 11.76
C LEU A 99 0.48 -0.72 11.21
N LEU A 100 0.67 -1.63 10.26
CA LEU A 100 -0.42 -2.38 9.61
C LEU A 100 -0.81 -3.66 10.37
N GLN A 101 -0.15 -3.96 11.49
CA GLN A 101 -0.32 -5.19 12.28
C GLN A 101 -0.27 -6.47 11.42
N LYS A 102 0.68 -6.52 10.48
CA LYS A 102 0.83 -7.66 9.54
C LYS A 102 1.79 -8.70 10.08
N THR A 103 1.47 -9.97 9.82
CA THR A 103 2.34 -11.09 10.13
C THR A 103 3.14 -11.53 8.91
N GLY A 104 4.46 -11.67 9.09
CA GLY A 104 5.39 -12.14 8.07
C GLY A 104 5.73 -11.12 6.98
N PRO A 105 6.59 -11.52 6.02
CA PRO A 105 7.14 -10.63 5.01
C PRO A 105 6.11 -10.24 3.93
N PRO A 106 6.38 -9.17 3.15
CA PRO A 106 5.55 -8.77 2.03
C PRO A 106 5.45 -9.88 0.96
N ARG A 107 4.29 -9.93 0.30
CA ARG A 107 3.93 -10.98 -0.67
C ARG A 107 3.75 -10.40 -2.07
N TRP A 108 3.90 -11.27 -3.07
CA TRP A 108 3.72 -10.92 -4.47
C TRP A 108 2.26 -11.02 -4.88
N PHE A 109 1.77 -9.98 -5.58
CA PHE A 109 0.41 -9.89 -6.10
C PHE A 109 0.45 -9.41 -7.54
N GLN A 110 -0.51 -9.83 -8.37
CA GLN A 110 -0.62 -9.37 -9.75
C GLN A 110 -1.13 -7.93 -9.78
N SER A 111 -0.64 -7.10 -10.69
CA SER A 111 -1.28 -5.80 -10.97
C SER A 111 -2.72 -6.03 -11.42
N CYS A 112 -3.62 -5.14 -11.00
CA CYS A 112 -4.91 -5.00 -11.67
C CYS A 112 -4.75 -4.35 -13.04
#